data_AF-A0ABD0BQ91-F1
#
_entry.id   AF-A0ABD0BQ91-F1
#
_cell.length_a   1.000
_cell.length_b   1.000
_cell.length_c   1.000
_cell.angle_alpha   90.00
_cell.angle_beta   90.00
_cell.angle_gamma   90.00
#
_symmetry.space_group_name_H-M   'P 1'
#
loop_
_entity.id
_entity.type
_entity.pdbx_description
1 polymer ?
#
loop_
_entity_poly.entity_id
_entity_poly.type
_entity_poly.pdbx_seq_one_letter_code
_entity_poly.pdbx_strand_id
1 'polypeptide(L)' 'MRYEASFKPETGGLEMTFRLEAQQYHQLTVGEKGTLSYKGSRFEGFTPEQ' A
#
# COMPACT_ATOMS: atom_id res chain seq x y z
N MET A 1 10.23 13.31 8.03
CA MET A 1 9.38 12.22 8.55
C MET A 1 9.39 11.08 7.55
N ARG A 2 9.26 9.83 8.00
CA ARG A 2 9.23 8.64 7.14
C ARG A 2 7.84 8.03 7.22
N TYR A 3 7.18 7.84 6.08
CA TYR A 3 5.87 7.20 6.00
C TYR A 3 6.04 5.78 5.47
N GLU A 4 5.33 4.84 6.07
CA GLU A 4 5.32 3.44 5.67
C GLU A 4 3.88 2.92 5.74
N ALA A 5 3.54 2.02 4.81
CA ALA A 5 2.26 1.31 4.82
C ALA A 5 2.50 -0.18 4.56
N SER A 6 1.76 -1.01 5.28
CA SER A 6 1.80 -2.46 5.14
C SER A 6 0.52 -2.95 4.46
N PHE A 7 0.70 -3.74 3.41
CA PHE A 7 -0.39 -4.32 2.64
C PHE A 7 -0.40 -5.82 2.83
N LYS A 8 -1.55 -6.37 3.19
CA LYS A 8 -1.75 -7.80 3.36
C LYS A 8 -2.42 -8.38 2.10
N PRO A 9 -1.82 -9.36 1.42
CA PRO A 9 -2.47 -10.03 0.29
C PRO A 9 -3.75 -10.74 0.73
N GLU A 10 -4.83 -10.58 -0.05
CA GLU A 10 -6.11 -11.24 0.24
C GLU A 10 -6.04 -12.76 0.11
N THR A 11 -5.22 -13.26 -0.83
CA THR A 11 -5.00 -14.69 -1.06
C THR A 11 -4.25 -15.38 0.08
N GLY A 12 -3.88 -14.63 1.12
CA GLY A 12 -2.94 -15.07 2.15
C GLY A 12 -1.50 -14.94 1.69
N GLY A 13 -0.60 -14.59 2.61
CA GLY A 13 0.81 -14.36 2.33
C GLY A 13 1.47 -13.46 3.36
N LEU A 14 2.73 -13.12 3.09
CA LEU A 14 3.50 -12.16 3.88
C LEU A 14 3.01 -10.74 3.62
N GLU A 15 2.95 -9.93 4.67
CA GLU A 15 2.66 -8.50 4.54
C GLU A 15 3.80 -7.79 3.81
N MET A 16 3.43 -6.95 2.86
CA MET A 16 4.37 -6.14 2.08
C MET A 16 4.40 -4.73 2.65
N THR A 17 5.54 -4.32 3.18
CA THR A 17 5.72 -2.96 3.72
C THR A 17 6.48 -2.10 2.74
N PHE A 18 5.90 -0.95 2.39
CA PHE A 18 6.49 0.00 1.47
C PHE A 18 6.77 1.34 2.15
N ARG A 19 7.83 1.99 1.70
CA ARG A 19 8.11 3.40 2.04
C ARG A 19 7.33 4.30 1.10
N LEU A 20 6.68 5.32 1.67
CA LEU A 20 5.81 6.23 0.96
C LEU A 20 6.25 7.68 1.12
N GLU A 21 5.90 8.49 0.14
CA GLU A 21 5.85 9.93 0.29
C GLU A 21 4.62 10.34 1.11
N ALA A 22 4.67 11.52 1.73
CA ALA A 22 3.57 12.02 2.56
C ALA A 22 2.24 12.05 1.79
N GLN A 23 2.26 12.53 0.55
CA GLN A 23 1.06 12.63 -0.30
C GLN A 23 0.44 11.26 -0.57
N GLN A 24 1.26 10.25 -0.84
CA GLN A 24 0.79 8.88 -1.09
C GLN A 24 0.19 8.26 0.17
N TYR A 25 0.86 8.43 1.31
CA TYR A 25 0.37 7.90 2.59
C TYR A 25 -0.99 8.48 2.97
N HIS A 26 -1.17 9.79 2.82
CA HIS A 26 -2.43 10.48 3.16
C HIS A 26 -3.60 10.15 2.21
N GLN A 27 -3.35 9.52 1.07
CA GLN A 27 -4.39 9.01 0.17
C GLN A 27 -4.89 7.61 0.57
N LEU A 28 -4.18 6.92 1.47
CA LEU A 28 -4.55 5.57 1.91
C LEU A 28 -5.49 5.61 3.10
N THR A 29 -6.51 4.76 3.06
CA THR A 29 -7.38 4.47 4.20
C THR A 29 -7.04 3.08 4.74
N VAL A 30 -6.73 2.98 6.04
CA VAL A 30 -6.41 1.69 6.66
C VAL A 30 -7.65 0.79 6.65
N GLY A 31 -7.47 -0.45 6.18
CA GLY A 31 -8.53 -1.46 6.11
C GLY A 31 -9.30 -1.49 4.80
N GLU A 32 -9.08 -0.52 3.89
CA GLU A 32 -9.60 -0.63 2.53
C GLU A 32 -8.93 -1.77 1.78
N LYS A 33 -9.75 -2.47 0.99
CA LYS A 33 -9.31 -3.49 0.05
C LYS A 33 -9.18 -2.86 -1.33
N GLY A 34 -8.29 -3.39 -2.14
CA GLY A 34 -8.03 -2.80 -3.44
C GLY A 34 -6.82 -3.40 -4.12
N THR A 35 -6.51 -2.84 -5.29
CA THR A 35 -5.37 -3.25 -6.10
C THR A 35 -4.14 -2.44 -5.73
N LEU A 36 -3.09 -3.14 -5.28
CA LEU A 36 -1.77 -2.56 -5.01
C LEU A 36 -0.89 -2.65 -6.27
N SER A 37 -0.39 -1.52 -6.75
CA SER A 37 0.57 -1.40 -7.85
C SER A 37 1.97 -1.11 -7.30
N TYR A 38 2.94 -1.95 -7.66
CA TYR A 38 4.32 -1.81 -7.20
C TYR A 38 5.31 -2.38 -8.21
N LYS A 39 6.55 -1.90 -8.19
CA LYS A 39 7.66 -2.37 -9.01
C LYS A 39 8.85 -2.77 -8.14
N GLY A 40 9.03 -4.08 -7.95
CA GLY A 40 10.02 -4.60 -7.00
C GLY A 40 9.66 -4.20 -5.57
N SER A 41 10.50 -3.39 -4.93
CA SER A 41 10.25 -2.84 -3.59
C SER A 41 9.69 -1.41 -3.59
N ARG A 42 9.41 -0.83 -4.77
CA ARG A 42 8.88 0.53 -4.92
C ARG A 42 7.36 0.50 -5.02
N PHE A 43 6.70 1.27 -4.16
CA PHE A 43 5.26 1.56 -4.28
C PHE A 43 5.00 2.48 -5.48
N GLU A 44 4.02 2.12 -6.30
CA GLU A 44 3.57 2.94 -7.44
C GLU A 44 2.16 3.51 -7.20
N GLY A 45 1.28 2.77 -6.50
CA GLY A 45 -0.05 3.25 -6.15
C GLY A 45 -0.92 2.20 -5.48
N PHE A 46 -2.05 2.63 -4.91
CA PHE A 46 -3.11 1.77 -4.41
C PHE A 46 -4.45 2.31 -4.90
N THR A 47 -5.27 1.44 -5.48
CA THR A 47 -6.61 1.77 -5.97
C THR A 47 -7.63 1.01 -5.13
N PRO A 48 -8.44 1.69 -4.28
CA PRO A 48 -9.48 1.05 -3.51
C PRO A 48 -10.53 0.38 -4.41
N GLU A 49 -10.99 -0.80 -4.01
CA GLU A 49 -12.22 -1.39 -4.55
C GLU A 49 -13.43 -0.65 -3.94
N GLN A 50 -14.37 -0.24 -4.80
CA GLN A 50 -15.60 0.45 -4.38
C GLN A 50 -16.60 -0.50 -3.72
#